data_AF-A0A6L6HRP5-F1
#
_entry.id   AF-A0A6L6HRP5-F1
#
_cell.length_a   1.000
_cell.length_b   1.000
_cell.length_c   1.000
_cell.angle_alpha   90.00
_cell.angle_beta   90.00
_cell.angle_gamma   90.00
#
_symmetry.space_group_name_H-M   'P 1'
#
loop_
_entity.id
_entity.type
_entity.pdbx_description
1 polymer ?
#
loop_
_entity_poly.entity_id
_entity_poly.type
_entity_poly.pdbx_seq_one_letter_code
_entity_poly.pdbx_strand_id
1 'polypeptide(L)'
;MSDLSCDGFLNGRLRVAQPRRGFRSGADAVMLAAACPTVAGQAVLELGCGAGVASLCLGWRVPGLRLAGLEWQADYADLARRNAAANGIAMEVLTGDVARPPAELRAQVFDHVIANPPYFLGGTAAPDGGRAMARREDTPLAAWIDAGLRRLRPGGVVTLIQRADRLDVILAALGARAGSVAILPVAGRAGRDAGRVIVQATKGARGPLRLLATFVMHREPAHAGDREDLTEAAAAVLRNGSPLVPLFAKVS
;
A
#
# COMPACT_ATOMS: atom_id res chain seq x y z
N MET A 1 4.18 -22.10 -4.68
CA MET A 1 5.42 -21.31 -4.44
C MET A 1 6.38 -22.04 -3.49
N SER A 2 7.59 -22.43 -3.93
CA SER A 2 8.49 -23.35 -3.20
C SER A 2 9.77 -22.74 -2.60
N ASP A 3 10.29 -21.61 -3.10
CA ASP A 3 11.49 -20.95 -2.55
C ASP A 3 11.14 -19.61 -1.87
N LEU A 4 11.05 -19.64 -0.54
CA LEU A 4 10.65 -18.51 0.30
C LEU A 4 11.78 -18.12 1.26
N SER A 5 11.94 -16.82 1.51
CA SER A 5 12.64 -16.28 2.67
C SER A 5 11.64 -15.70 3.67
N CYS A 6 12.01 -15.63 4.95
CA CYS A 6 11.19 -14.99 5.97
C CYS A 6 11.83 -13.66 6.37
N ASP A 7 11.14 -12.56 6.04
CA ASP A 7 11.62 -11.21 6.30
C ASP A 7 10.94 -10.66 7.56
N GLY A 8 11.71 -9.92 8.37
CA GLY A 8 11.21 -9.22 9.55
C GLY A 8 10.70 -7.83 9.21
N PHE A 9 9.47 -7.52 9.61
CA PHE A 9 8.90 -6.17 9.52
C PHE A 9 8.65 -5.62 10.92
N LEU A 10 8.68 -4.28 11.06
CA LEU A 10 8.45 -3.58 12.33
C LEU A 10 9.36 -4.10 13.45
N ASN A 11 10.68 -4.18 13.19
CA ASN A 11 11.66 -4.78 14.10
C ASN A 11 11.36 -6.24 14.48
N GLY A 12 10.88 -7.03 13.53
CA GLY A 12 10.64 -8.46 13.72
C GLY A 12 9.36 -8.78 14.48
N ARG A 13 8.53 -7.77 14.80
CA ARG A 13 7.18 -7.98 15.35
C ARG A 13 6.26 -8.69 14.37
N LEU A 14 6.56 -8.58 13.08
CA LEU A 14 5.95 -9.39 12.03
C LEU A 14 7.03 -10.20 11.32
N ARG A 15 6.71 -11.46 11.03
CA ARG A 15 7.52 -12.36 10.22
C ARG A 15 6.71 -12.76 9.00
N VAL A 16 7.16 -12.33 7.83
CA VAL A 16 6.41 -12.54 6.58
C VAL A 16 7.24 -13.35 5.62
N ALA A 17 6.71 -14.49 5.20
CA ALA A 17 7.31 -15.27 4.12
C ALA A 17 7.09 -14.55 2.79
N GLN A 18 8.17 -14.35 2.05
CA GLN A 18 8.19 -13.73 0.72
C GLN A 18 8.99 -14.62 -0.23
N PRO A 19 8.66 -14.67 -1.52
CA PRO A 19 9.46 -15.42 -2.46
C PRO A 19 10.84 -14.79 -2.62
N ARG A 20 11.87 -15.64 -2.71
CA ARG A 20 13.24 -15.14 -2.98
C ARG A 20 13.35 -14.49 -4.36
N ARG A 21 12.56 -14.96 -5.32
CA ARG A 21 12.47 -14.46 -6.70
C ARG A 21 11.04 -13.99 -6.99
N GLY A 22 10.90 -12.80 -7.57
CA GLY A 22 9.61 -12.18 -7.85
C GLY A 22 9.35 -10.94 -7.01
N PHE A 23 8.09 -10.49 -6.96
CA PHE A 23 7.71 -9.32 -6.19
C PHE A 23 7.90 -9.53 -4.68
N ARG A 24 8.53 -8.57 -4.03
CA ARG A 24 8.75 -8.52 -2.58
C ARG A 24 8.35 -7.15 -2.06
N SER A 25 7.58 -7.14 -0.99
CA SER A 25 7.22 -5.93 -0.26
C SER A 25 8.40 -5.44 0.56
N GLY A 26 8.56 -4.12 0.61
CA GLY A 26 9.58 -3.42 1.39
C GLY A 26 8.99 -2.23 2.16
N ALA A 27 9.76 -1.15 2.27
CA ALA A 27 9.38 0.06 3.01
C ALA A 27 8.02 0.64 2.56
N ASP A 28 7.73 0.61 1.25
CA ASP A 28 6.49 1.17 0.69
C ASP A 28 5.23 0.53 1.29
N ALA A 29 5.25 -0.77 1.58
CA ALA A 29 4.12 -1.46 2.22
C ALA A 29 3.90 -1.00 3.68
N VAL A 30 4.98 -0.76 4.42
CA VAL A 30 4.92 -0.26 5.80
C VAL A 30 4.45 1.19 5.83
N MET A 31 4.93 2.02 4.91
CA MET A 31 4.52 3.42 4.76
C MET A 31 3.04 3.53 4.38
N LEU A 32 2.56 2.69 3.45
CA LEU A 32 1.14 2.60 3.08
C LEU A 32 0.27 2.25 4.29
N ALA A 33 0.67 1.21 5.03
CA ALA A 33 -0.02 0.80 6.25
C ALA A 33 -0.06 1.93 7.28
N ALA A 34 1.05 2.65 7.50
CA ALA A 34 1.13 3.75 8.45
C ALA A 34 0.27 4.96 8.07
N ALA A 35 0.06 5.20 6.77
CA ALA A 35 -0.77 6.29 6.28
C ALA A 35 -2.27 6.04 6.46
N CYS A 36 -2.74 4.79 6.39
CA CYS A 36 -4.17 4.49 6.46
C CYS A 36 -4.83 5.01 7.77
N PRO A 37 -5.83 5.90 7.71
CA PRO A 37 -6.41 6.57 8.87
C PRO A 37 -7.55 5.75 9.49
N THR A 38 -7.31 4.44 9.64
CA THR A 38 -8.29 3.49 10.18
C THR A 38 -8.21 3.40 11.69
N VAL A 39 -9.33 2.97 12.30
CA VAL A 39 -9.47 2.69 13.73
C VAL A 39 -10.10 1.31 13.92
N ALA A 40 -9.98 0.74 15.12
CA ALA A 40 -10.54 -0.57 15.46
C ALA A 40 -12.03 -0.67 15.10
N GLY A 41 -12.45 -1.85 14.63
CA GLY A 41 -13.82 -2.12 14.18
C GLY A 41 -14.12 -1.73 12.73
N GLN A 42 -13.23 -1.00 12.05
CA GLN A 42 -13.40 -0.65 10.64
C GLN A 42 -12.94 -1.75 9.69
N ALA A 43 -13.46 -1.68 8.47
CA ALA A 43 -13.11 -2.60 7.39
C ALA A 43 -12.14 -1.98 6.40
N VAL A 44 -11.08 -2.71 6.06
CA VAL A 44 -10.03 -2.26 5.13
C VAL A 44 -9.80 -3.30 4.05
N LEU A 45 -9.79 -2.86 2.79
CA LEU A 45 -9.43 -3.68 1.64
C LEU A 45 -8.06 -3.27 1.09
N GLU A 46 -7.15 -4.23 0.91
CA GLU A 46 -5.92 -4.05 0.15
C GLU A 46 -6.09 -4.61 -1.27
N LEU A 47 -6.00 -3.74 -2.29
CA LEU A 47 -5.96 -4.18 -3.68
C LEU A 47 -4.52 -4.56 -4.05
N GLY A 48 -4.34 -5.77 -4.59
CA GLY A 48 -3.03 -6.28 -5.01
C GLY A 48 -2.15 -6.61 -3.80
N CYS A 49 -2.70 -7.33 -2.82
CA CYS A 49 -2.06 -7.49 -1.51
C CYS A 49 -0.76 -8.30 -1.51
N GLY A 50 -0.43 -9.02 -2.59
CA GLY A 50 0.83 -9.77 -2.68
C GLY A 50 0.97 -10.76 -1.53
N ALA A 51 2.04 -10.65 -0.75
CA ALA A 51 2.28 -11.48 0.44
C ALA A 51 1.57 -10.97 1.72
N GLY A 52 0.80 -9.88 1.63
CA GLY A 52 -0.03 -9.32 2.69
C GLY A 52 0.65 -8.27 3.58
N VAL A 53 1.89 -7.84 3.29
CA VAL A 53 2.69 -7.02 4.23
C VAL A 53 1.99 -5.74 4.68
N ALA A 54 1.34 -4.97 3.79
CA ALA A 54 0.71 -3.72 4.21
C ALA A 54 -0.49 -4.00 5.13
N SER A 55 -1.37 -4.93 4.76
CA SER A 55 -2.48 -5.38 5.62
C SER A 55 -2.01 -5.92 6.98
N LEU A 56 -0.92 -6.69 7.02
CA LEU A 56 -0.39 -7.23 8.27
C LEU A 56 0.24 -6.14 9.15
N CYS A 57 1.02 -5.22 8.57
CA CYS A 57 1.51 -4.05 9.30
C CYS A 57 0.34 -3.22 9.85
N LEU A 58 -0.75 -3.09 9.09
CA LEU A 58 -1.94 -2.36 9.49
C LEU A 58 -2.69 -3.06 10.64
N GLY A 59 -2.91 -4.37 10.53
CA GLY A 59 -3.58 -5.18 11.56
C GLY A 59 -2.78 -5.30 12.85
N TRP A 60 -1.45 -5.28 12.77
CA TRP A 60 -0.59 -5.17 13.95
C TRP A 60 -0.70 -3.79 14.62
N ARG A 61 -0.67 -2.71 13.82
CA ARG A 61 -0.75 -1.33 14.31
C ARG A 61 -2.12 -0.99 14.92
N VAL A 62 -3.19 -1.55 14.36
CA VAL A 62 -4.57 -1.31 14.79
C VAL A 62 -5.28 -2.66 14.95
N PRO A 63 -5.29 -3.24 16.16
CA PRO A 63 -6.03 -4.47 16.43
C PRO A 63 -7.53 -4.30 16.21
N GLY A 64 -8.22 -5.40 15.85
CA GLY A 64 -9.68 -5.43 15.70
C GLY A 64 -10.21 -4.90 14.36
N LEU A 65 -9.36 -4.83 13.32
CA LEU A 65 -9.80 -4.50 11.96
C LEU A 65 -10.41 -5.72 11.27
N ARG A 66 -11.36 -5.46 10.35
CA ARG A 66 -11.79 -6.43 9.34
C ARG A 66 -10.97 -6.24 8.08
N LEU A 67 -9.93 -7.05 7.91
CA LEU A 67 -9.01 -6.96 6.77
C LEU A 67 -9.45 -7.88 5.64
N ALA A 68 -9.46 -7.35 4.41
CA ALA A 68 -9.61 -8.09 3.18
C ALA A 68 -8.47 -7.76 2.21
N GLY A 69 -8.05 -8.74 1.40
CA GLY A 69 -7.09 -8.55 0.31
C GLY A 69 -7.62 -9.13 -0.99
N LEU A 70 -7.38 -8.43 -2.10
CA LEU A 70 -7.56 -8.98 -3.45
C LEU A 70 -6.20 -9.23 -4.07
N GLU A 71 -5.96 -10.42 -4.59
CA GLU A 71 -4.71 -10.77 -5.26
C GLU A 71 -4.98 -11.63 -6.50
N TRP A 72 -4.38 -11.26 -7.64
CA TRP A 72 -4.58 -11.98 -8.90
C TRP A 72 -3.89 -13.35 -8.89
N GLN A 73 -2.67 -13.43 -8.36
CA GLN A 73 -1.88 -14.66 -8.38
C GLN A 73 -2.25 -15.55 -7.20
N ALA A 74 -2.85 -16.72 -7.48
CA ALA A 74 -3.28 -17.68 -6.46
C ALA A 74 -2.17 -18.02 -5.45
N ASP A 75 -0.94 -18.27 -5.92
CA ASP A 75 0.22 -18.54 -5.07
C ASP A 75 0.54 -17.41 -4.07
N TYR A 76 0.38 -16.14 -4.48
CA TYR A 76 0.55 -15.00 -3.58
C TYR A 76 -0.64 -14.87 -2.62
N ALA A 77 -1.87 -15.11 -3.10
CA ALA A 77 -3.06 -15.10 -2.25
C ALA A 77 -2.93 -16.15 -1.12
N ASP A 78 -2.49 -17.37 -1.45
CA ASP A 78 -2.22 -18.43 -0.46
C ASP A 78 -1.08 -18.07 0.48
N LEU A 79 -0.04 -17.40 -0.03
CA LEU A 79 1.05 -16.90 0.80
C LEU A 79 0.56 -15.83 1.80
N ALA A 80 -0.27 -14.88 1.35
CA ALA A 80 -0.87 -13.88 2.23
C ALA A 80 -1.74 -14.51 3.33
N ARG A 81 -2.57 -15.51 3.00
CA ARG A 81 -3.35 -16.26 4.01
C ARG A 81 -2.44 -16.93 5.04
N ARG A 82 -1.37 -17.60 4.61
CA ARG A 82 -0.41 -18.24 5.51
C ARG A 82 0.33 -17.24 6.38
N ASN A 83 0.74 -16.10 5.83
CA ASN A 83 1.40 -15.04 6.60
C ASN A 83 0.45 -14.42 7.64
N ALA A 84 -0.82 -14.21 7.27
CA ALA A 84 -1.84 -13.73 8.19
C ALA A 84 -2.03 -14.68 9.38
N ALA A 85 -2.19 -15.98 9.09
CA ALA A 85 -2.28 -17.02 10.12
C ALA A 85 -1.01 -17.08 11.00
N ALA A 86 0.18 -17.03 10.41
CA ALA A 86 1.45 -17.09 11.13
C ALA A 86 1.70 -15.89 12.06
N ASN A 87 1.08 -14.75 11.80
CA ASN A 87 1.17 -13.55 12.63
C ASN A 87 -0.05 -13.35 13.54
N GLY A 88 -1.01 -14.29 13.56
CA GLY A 88 -2.22 -14.17 14.37
C GLY A 88 -3.14 -13.02 13.97
N ILE A 89 -3.08 -12.57 12.71
CA ILE A 89 -3.87 -11.45 12.20
C ILE A 89 -4.92 -12.02 11.26
N ALA A 90 -6.20 -11.81 11.58
CA ALA A 90 -7.30 -12.25 10.71
C ALA A 90 -7.34 -11.40 9.44
N MET A 91 -7.28 -12.06 8.28
CA MET A 91 -7.37 -11.42 6.96
C MET A 91 -8.07 -12.36 5.99
N GLU A 92 -9.17 -11.90 5.39
CA GLU A 92 -9.79 -12.56 4.25
C GLU A 92 -8.94 -12.24 3.00
N VAL A 93 -8.58 -13.25 2.21
CA VAL A 93 -7.89 -13.02 0.94
C VAL A 93 -8.71 -13.66 -0.17
N LEU A 94 -9.04 -12.89 -1.20
CA LEU A 94 -9.72 -13.34 -2.40
C LEU A 94 -8.75 -13.37 -3.57
N THR A 95 -8.85 -14.42 -4.37
CA THR A 95 -8.09 -14.52 -5.62
C THR A 95 -8.90 -13.92 -6.76
N GLY A 96 -8.36 -12.91 -7.47
CA GLY A 96 -9.08 -12.29 -8.58
C GLY A 96 -8.45 -11.02 -9.15
N ASP A 97 -9.09 -10.49 -10.18
CA ASP A 97 -8.65 -9.31 -10.92
C ASP A 97 -9.16 -8.02 -10.31
N VAL A 98 -8.29 -7.02 -10.16
CA VAL A 98 -8.71 -5.69 -9.78
C VAL A 98 -9.60 -5.04 -10.83
N ALA A 99 -9.38 -5.33 -12.12
CA ALA A 99 -10.21 -4.81 -13.22
C ALA A 99 -11.57 -5.53 -13.28
N ARG A 100 -11.66 -6.76 -12.77
CA ARG A 100 -12.88 -7.58 -12.74
C ARG A 100 -12.99 -8.34 -11.41
N PRO A 101 -13.28 -7.65 -10.29
CA PRO A 101 -13.25 -8.29 -8.99
C PRO A 101 -14.32 -9.38 -8.85
N PRO A 102 -14.04 -10.44 -8.07
CA PRO A 102 -14.97 -11.55 -7.84
C PRO A 102 -16.27 -11.04 -7.21
N ALA A 103 -17.38 -11.77 -7.42
CA ALA A 103 -18.72 -11.34 -6.99
C ALA A 103 -18.79 -11.15 -5.48
N GLU A 104 -18.10 -12.00 -4.74
CA GLU A 104 -17.93 -11.98 -3.29
C GLU A 104 -17.36 -10.64 -2.83
N LEU A 105 -16.29 -10.16 -3.47
CA LEU A 105 -15.72 -8.84 -3.14
C LEU A 105 -16.64 -7.70 -3.60
N ARG A 106 -17.35 -7.87 -4.73
CA ARG A 106 -18.31 -6.87 -5.23
C ARG A 106 -19.56 -6.73 -4.34
N ALA A 107 -19.84 -7.71 -3.49
CA ALA A 107 -20.90 -7.62 -2.48
C ALA A 107 -20.46 -6.87 -1.21
N GLN A 108 -19.15 -6.65 -1.02
CA GLN A 108 -18.61 -5.99 0.17
C GLN A 108 -18.35 -4.50 -0.04
N VAL A 109 -18.47 -3.75 1.06
CA VAL A 109 -18.06 -2.33 1.17
C VAL A 109 -17.11 -2.14 2.35
N PHE A 110 -16.23 -1.15 2.23
CA PHE A 110 -15.13 -0.90 3.17
C PHE A 110 -15.08 0.57 3.59
N ASP A 111 -14.57 0.82 4.80
CA ASP A 111 -14.25 2.16 5.30
C ASP A 111 -13.03 2.71 4.57
N HIS A 112 -12.05 1.84 4.33
CA HIS A 112 -10.78 2.19 3.69
C HIS A 112 -10.42 1.20 2.59
N VAL A 113 -9.79 1.72 1.54
CA VAL A 113 -9.10 0.92 0.52
C VAL A 113 -7.67 1.39 0.47
N ILE A 114 -6.72 0.46 0.57
CA ILE A 114 -5.30 0.74 0.39
C ILE A 114 -4.79 0.02 -0.86
N ALA A 115 -3.81 0.60 -1.55
CA ALA A 115 -3.11 -0.12 -2.61
C ALA A 115 -1.67 0.36 -2.78
N ASN A 116 -0.79 -0.57 -3.16
CA ASN A 116 0.53 -0.31 -3.70
C ASN A 116 0.60 -0.91 -5.11
N PRO A 117 -0.03 -0.28 -6.12
CA PRO A 117 -0.07 -0.84 -7.47
C PRO A 117 1.35 -0.94 -8.05
N PRO A 118 1.60 -1.88 -8.97
CA PRO A 118 2.91 -2.02 -9.61
C PRO A 118 3.33 -0.71 -10.29
N TYR A 119 4.64 -0.44 -10.28
CA TYR A 119 5.22 0.85 -10.65
C TYR A 119 5.48 1.02 -12.14
N PHE A 120 5.56 -0.08 -12.87
CA PHE A 120 5.85 -0.08 -14.30
C PHE A 120 4.60 -0.54 -15.06
N LEU A 121 4.29 0.16 -16.15
CA LEU A 121 3.45 -0.35 -17.22
C LEU A 121 4.42 -0.78 -18.32
N GLY A 122 4.62 -2.08 -18.51
CA GLY A 122 5.45 -2.65 -19.56
C GLY A 122 6.95 -2.32 -19.48
N GLY A 123 7.74 -3.21 -18.87
CA GLY A 123 9.19 -3.34 -19.10
C GLY A 123 9.53 -4.73 -19.67
N THR A 124 10.62 -4.85 -20.43
CA THR A 124 11.03 -6.10 -21.10
C THR A 124 10.96 -7.32 -20.17
N ALA A 125 10.24 -8.35 -20.63
CA ALA A 125 10.03 -9.59 -19.87
C ALA A 125 11.37 -10.17 -19.40
N ALA A 126 11.49 -10.42 -18.09
CA ALA A 126 12.57 -11.24 -17.56
C ALA A 126 12.52 -12.64 -18.21
N PRO A 127 13.67 -13.27 -18.53
CA PRO A 127 13.72 -14.53 -19.28
C PRO A 127 12.98 -15.69 -18.60
N ASP A 128 12.83 -15.62 -17.28
CA ASP A 128 12.30 -16.72 -16.49
C ASP A 128 10.91 -16.35 -15.93
N GLY A 129 9.85 -16.85 -16.59
CA GLY A 129 8.48 -16.83 -16.06
C GLY A 129 7.63 -15.58 -16.33
N GLY A 130 8.08 -14.68 -17.22
CA GLY A 130 7.58 -13.31 -17.43
C GLY A 130 6.10 -13.08 -17.80
N ARG A 131 5.25 -14.09 -17.98
CA ARG A 131 3.83 -13.87 -18.38
C ARG A 131 2.93 -13.36 -17.23
N ALA A 132 3.19 -13.74 -15.98
CA ALA A 132 2.37 -13.34 -14.84
C ALA A 132 2.77 -11.96 -14.26
N MET A 133 4.06 -11.60 -14.35
CA MET A 133 4.54 -10.25 -14.05
C MET A 133 4.07 -9.25 -15.12
N ALA A 134 4.17 -9.60 -16.41
CA ALA A 134 3.72 -8.75 -17.51
C ALA A 134 2.25 -8.32 -17.37
N ARG A 135 1.34 -9.20 -16.93
CA ARG A 135 -0.08 -8.85 -16.77
C ARG A 135 -0.39 -7.97 -15.56
N ARG A 136 0.42 -8.01 -14.48
CA ARG A 136 0.30 -7.03 -13.39
C ARG A 136 0.60 -5.62 -13.90
N GLU A 137 1.49 -5.51 -14.87
CA GLU A 137 1.92 -4.27 -15.50
C GLU A 137 0.95 -3.79 -16.61
N ASP A 138 -0.04 -4.59 -17.01
CA ASP A 138 -1.01 -4.21 -18.05
C ASP A 138 -2.24 -3.47 -17.49
N THR A 139 -2.58 -3.67 -16.21
CA THR A 139 -3.77 -3.02 -15.63
C THR A 139 -3.50 -1.55 -15.33
N PRO A 140 -4.18 -0.60 -16.00
CA PRO A 140 -3.90 0.82 -15.82
C PRO A 140 -4.17 1.28 -14.38
N LEU A 141 -3.34 2.19 -13.87
CA LEU A 141 -3.51 2.77 -12.52
C LEU A 141 -4.93 3.33 -12.29
N ALA A 142 -5.57 3.87 -13.32
CA ALA A 142 -6.94 4.34 -13.26
C ALA A 142 -7.95 3.23 -12.90
N ALA A 143 -7.73 1.98 -13.35
CA ALA A 143 -8.58 0.84 -13.03
C ALA A 143 -8.44 0.42 -11.55
N TRP A 144 -7.23 0.50 -10.98
CA TRP A 144 -7.00 0.29 -9.55
C TRP A 144 -7.77 1.30 -8.69
N ILE A 145 -7.70 2.58 -9.10
CA ILE A 145 -8.39 3.67 -8.40
C ILE A 145 -9.91 3.53 -8.55
N ASP A 146 -10.40 3.20 -9.75
CA ASP A 146 -11.83 2.93 -9.99
C ASP A 146 -12.34 1.77 -9.11
N ALA A 147 -11.63 0.64 -9.11
CA ALA A 147 -11.97 -0.52 -8.29
C ALA A 147 -12.03 -0.15 -6.79
N GLY A 148 -11.03 0.59 -6.30
CA GLY A 148 -11.00 1.06 -4.92
C GLY A 148 -12.17 1.98 -4.57
N LEU A 149 -12.42 3.00 -5.39
CA LEU A 149 -13.54 3.91 -5.17
C LEU A 149 -14.90 3.18 -5.20
N ARG A 150 -15.06 2.14 -6.03
CA ARG A 150 -16.29 1.34 -6.06
C ARG A 150 -16.51 0.49 -4.81
N ARG A 151 -15.44 0.11 -4.10
CA ARG A 151 -15.50 -0.70 -2.87
C ARG A 151 -15.61 0.13 -1.59
N LEU A 152 -15.35 1.43 -1.67
CA LEU A 152 -15.56 2.34 -0.53
C LEU A 152 -17.03 2.65 -0.28
N ARG A 153 -17.42 2.70 1.00
CA ARG A 153 -18.67 3.36 1.42
C ARG A 153 -18.62 4.87 1.13
N PRO A 154 -19.76 5.57 1.08
CA PRO A 154 -19.76 7.04 1.07
C PRO A 154 -18.92 7.61 2.21
N GLY A 155 -18.04 8.57 1.89
CA GLY A 155 -17.09 9.15 2.85
C GLY A 155 -15.91 8.26 3.23
N GLY A 156 -15.79 7.06 2.66
CA GLY A 156 -14.61 6.21 2.84
C GLY A 156 -13.35 6.78 2.18
N VAL A 157 -12.18 6.30 2.60
CA VAL A 157 -10.87 6.86 2.18
C VAL A 157 -10.09 5.85 1.34
N VAL A 158 -9.62 6.28 0.18
CA VAL A 158 -8.60 5.54 -0.58
C VAL A 158 -7.22 6.07 -0.20
N THR A 159 -6.27 5.18 0.13
CA THR A 159 -4.86 5.51 0.37
C THR A 159 -3.99 4.74 -0.61
N LEU A 160 -3.12 5.44 -1.34
CA LEU A 160 -2.27 4.86 -2.38
C LEU A 160 -0.82 5.26 -2.12
N ILE A 161 0.12 4.35 -2.33
CA ILE A 161 1.53 4.71 -2.49
C ILE A 161 1.97 4.38 -3.92
N GLN A 162 2.67 5.31 -4.56
CA GLN A 162 3.10 5.18 -5.94
C GLN A 162 4.31 6.08 -6.22
N ARG A 163 4.99 5.87 -7.35
CA ARG A 163 6.00 6.82 -7.85
C ARG A 163 5.43 8.22 -8.02
N ALA A 164 6.22 9.24 -7.70
CA ALA A 164 5.81 10.63 -7.79
C ALA A 164 5.49 11.08 -9.22
N ASP A 165 6.15 10.49 -10.22
CA ASP A 165 5.92 10.77 -11.64
C ASP A 165 4.59 10.22 -12.19
N ARG A 166 3.80 9.51 -11.37
CA ARG A 166 2.45 9.04 -11.71
C ARG A 166 1.35 9.84 -11.02
N LEU A 167 1.70 10.93 -10.33
CA LEU A 167 0.75 11.73 -9.56
C LEU A 167 -0.34 12.33 -10.45
N ASP A 168 0.00 12.75 -11.66
CA ASP A 168 -0.92 13.22 -12.69
C ASP A 168 -2.03 12.19 -12.99
N VAL A 169 -1.65 10.93 -13.21
CA VAL A 169 -2.58 9.82 -13.48
C VAL A 169 -3.47 9.55 -12.27
N ILE A 170 -2.93 9.64 -11.05
CA ILE A 170 -3.71 9.47 -9.82
C ILE A 170 -4.79 10.55 -9.72
N LEU A 171 -4.41 11.82 -9.87
CA LEU A 171 -5.33 12.95 -9.77
C LEU A 171 -6.42 12.89 -10.85
N ALA A 172 -6.05 12.55 -12.09
CA ALA A 172 -6.99 12.36 -13.18
C ALA A 172 -8.00 11.23 -12.89
N ALA A 173 -7.55 10.10 -12.34
CA ALA A 173 -8.40 8.95 -12.06
C ALA A 173 -9.36 9.13 -10.88
N LEU A 174 -8.96 9.93 -9.87
CA LEU A 174 -9.84 10.35 -8.78
C LEU A 174 -11.01 11.19 -9.33
N GLY A 175 -10.70 12.14 -10.22
CA GLY A 175 -11.69 12.99 -10.89
C GLY A 175 -12.67 13.63 -9.91
N ALA A 176 -13.95 13.75 -10.31
CA ALA A 176 -15.00 14.30 -9.44
C ALA A 176 -15.54 13.30 -8.40
N ARG A 177 -15.02 12.07 -8.34
CA ARG A 177 -15.55 10.99 -7.48
C ARG A 177 -14.96 10.99 -6.09
N ALA A 178 -13.81 11.62 -5.90
CA ALA A 178 -13.15 11.78 -4.62
C ALA A 178 -12.46 13.13 -4.54
N GLY A 179 -12.46 13.72 -3.35
CA GLY A 179 -11.86 15.02 -3.08
C GLY A 179 -11.21 15.05 -1.71
N SER A 180 -10.98 16.26 -1.17
CA SER A 180 -10.17 16.43 0.04
C SER A 180 -8.82 15.72 -0.07
N VAL A 181 -8.21 15.80 -1.27
CA VAL A 181 -7.01 15.04 -1.61
C VAL A 181 -5.84 15.54 -0.76
N ALA A 182 -5.11 14.65 -0.12
CA ALA A 182 -3.88 14.96 0.60
C ALA A 182 -2.73 14.16 0.01
N ILE A 183 -1.66 14.86 -0.37
CA ILE A 183 -0.47 14.27 -1.01
C ILE A 183 0.71 14.44 -0.06
N LEU A 184 1.30 13.33 0.37
CA LEU A 184 2.55 13.29 1.12
C LEU A 184 3.68 12.88 0.18
N PRO A 185 4.55 13.82 -0.24
CA PRO A 185 5.79 13.47 -0.93
C PRO A 185 6.72 12.68 0.00
N VAL A 186 7.35 11.63 -0.52
CA VAL A 186 8.35 10.86 0.22
C VAL A 186 9.66 10.89 -0.57
N ALA A 187 10.66 11.55 0.00
CA ALA A 187 12.00 11.68 -0.56
C ALA A 187 12.96 10.75 0.15
N GLY A 188 13.89 10.16 -0.60
CA GLY A 188 14.95 9.36 -0.01
C GLY A 188 15.80 10.21 0.95
N ARG A 189 16.14 11.44 0.56
CA ARG A 189 17.04 12.35 1.29
C ARG A 189 16.55 13.79 1.18
N ALA A 190 16.96 14.63 2.12
CA ALA A 190 16.63 16.05 2.10
C ALA A 190 17.19 16.74 0.84
N GLY A 191 16.45 17.70 0.30
CA GLY A 191 16.85 18.45 -0.90
C GLY A 191 16.82 17.65 -2.22
N ARG A 192 16.25 16.44 -2.21
CA ARG A 192 16.03 15.62 -3.42
C ARG A 192 14.55 15.59 -3.78
N ASP A 193 14.28 15.38 -5.06
CA ASP A 193 12.93 15.10 -5.53
C ASP A 193 12.34 13.88 -4.82
N ALA A 194 11.03 13.93 -4.59
CA ALA A 194 10.31 12.81 -4.03
C ALA A 194 10.28 11.66 -5.04
N GLY A 195 10.76 10.47 -4.65
CA GLY A 195 10.68 9.27 -5.48
C GLY A 195 9.33 8.58 -5.38
N ARG A 196 8.57 8.86 -4.31
CA ARG A 196 7.24 8.32 -4.03
C ARG A 196 6.30 9.42 -3.56
N VAL A 197 5.00 9.18 -3.73
CA VAL A 197 3.92 9.94 -3.11
C VAL A 197 2.96 8.98 -2.42
N ILE A 198 2.47 9.38 -1.26
CA ILE A 198 1.30 8.76 -0.64
C ILE A 198 0.12 9.71 -0.85
N VAL A 199 -0.95 9.21 -1.45
CA VAL A 199 -2.15 9.99 -1.75
C VAL A 199 -3.32 9.45 -0.96
N GLN A 200 -4.01 10.34 -0.23
CA GLN A 200 -5.31 10.08 0.37
C GLN A 200 -6.40 10.87 -0.32
N ALA A 201 -7.54 10.25 -0.56
CA ALA A 201 -8.72 10.95 -1.06
C ALA A 201 -10.00 10.35 -0.47
N THR A 202 -10.98 11.20 -0.21
CA THR A 202 -12.27 10.79 0.39
C THR A 202 -13.33 10.69 -0.70
N LYS A 203 -13.99 9.52 -0.80
CA LYS A 203 -15.05 9.29 -1.78
C LYS A 203 -16.23 10.25 -1.56
N GLY A 204 -16.60 10.97 -2.62
CA GLY A 204 -17.70 11.93 -2.63
C GLY A 204 -17.38 13.29 -1.99
N ALA A 205 -16.18 13.49 -1.43
CA ALA A 205 -15.80 14.78 -0.89
C ALA A 205 -15.46 15.79 -2.00
N ARG A 206 -15.59 17.08 -1.68
CA ARG A 206 -15.24 18.21 -2.57
C ARG A 206 -14.29 19.22 -1.91
N GLY A 207 -13.64 18.83 -0.81
CA GLY A 207 -12.67 19.69 -0.14
C GLY A 207 -11.44 19.93 -1.01
N PRO A 208 -10.67 21.00 -0.72
CA PRO A 208 -9.49 21.35 -1.50
C PRO A 208 -8.39 20.28 -1.39
N LEU A 209 -7.55 20.23 -2.42
CA LEU A 209 -6.31 19.46 -2.39
C LEU A 209 -5.30 20.12 -1.45
N ARG A 210 -4.53 19.30 -0.73
CA ARG A 210 -3.38 19.71 0.09
C ARG A 210 -2.13 18.96 -0.33
N LEU A 211 -1.05 19.70 -0.53
CA LEU A 211 0.29 19.17 -0.65
C LEU A 211 0.98 19.30 0.72
N LEU A 212 1.40 18.18 1.29
CA LEU A 212 2.01 18.12 2.61
C LEU A 212 3.53 18.32 2.52
N ALA A 213 4.15 18.63 3.66
CA ALA A 213 5.59 18.69 3.78
C ALA A 213 6.21 17.31 3.47
N THR A 214 7.32 17.32 2.73
CA THR A 214 8.02 16.09 2.30
C THR A 214 8.49 15.27 3.50
N PHE A 215 8.16 13.98 3.50
CA PHE A 215 8.70 13.01 4.43
C PHE A 215 10.06 12.51 3.94
N VAL A 216 11.12 12.69 4.73
CA VAL A 216 12.48 12.30 4.38
C VAL A 216 12.85 10.98 5.03
N MET A 217 13.25 9.99 4.22
CA MET A 217 13.55 8.64 4.69
C MET A 217 14.91 8.53 5.41
N HIS A 218 15.95 9.19 4.89
CA HIS A 218 17.32 9.01 5.35
C HIS A 218 18.02 10.31 5.77
N ARG A 219 18.93 10.24 6.75
CA ARG A 219 19.58 11.42 7.37
C ARG A 219 20.73 11.93 6.52
N GLU A 220 21.63 11.03 6.14
CA GLU A 220 22.88 11.43 5.49
C GLU A 220 22.64 11.94 4.05
N PRO A 221 23.58 12.67 3.44
CA PRO A 221 23.47 13.06 2.03
C PRO A 221 23.66 11.88 1.06
N ALA A 222 24.36 10.83 1.51
CA ALA A 222 24.70 9.65 0.73
C ALA A 222 24.73 8.40 1.61
N HIS A 223 24.63 7.21 1.00
CA HIS A 223 24.72 5.95 1.73
C HIS A 223 26.20 5.63 2.01
N ALA A 224 26.64 5.79 3.26
CA ALA A 224 28.05 5.65 3.66
C ALA A 224 28.45 4.22 4.11
N GLY A 225 27.67 3.19 3.73
CA GLY A 225 27.90 1.77 4.07
C GLY A 225 26.68 1.11 4.72
N ASP A 226 26.83 -0.13 5.19
CA ASP A 226 25.75 -1.03 5.64
C ASP A 226 25.03 -0.60 6.95
N ARG A 227 25.26 0.60 7.45
CA ARG A 227 24.62 1.10 8.67
C ARG A 227 23.21 1.61 8.37
N GLU A 228 22.31 1.41 9.33
CA GLU A 228 20.98 2.01 9.26
C GLU A 228 21.09 3.54 9.30
N ASP A 229 20.54 4.18 8.26
CA ASP A 229 20.55 5.62 8.04
C ASP A 229 19.11 6.11 7.87
N LEU A 230 18.20 5.73 8.77
CA LEU A 230 16.83 6.24 8.77
C LEU A 230 16.76 7.54 9.58
N THR A 231 15.94 8.49 9.13
CA THR A 231 15.52 9.60 10.02
C THR A 231 14.74 9.04 11.21
N GLU A 232 14.66 9.79 12.31
CA GLU A 232 13.89 9.36 13.49
C GLU A 232 12.42 9.10 13.14
N ALA A 233 11.82 9.97 12.32
CA ALA A 233 10.46 9.80 11.83
C ALA A 233 10.32 8.54 10.95
N ALA A 234 11.27 8.28 10.05
CA ALA A 234 11.26 7.07 9.22
C ALA A 234 11.46 5.80 10.05
N ALA A 235 12.34 5.81 11.04
CA ALA A 235 12.52 4.70 11.96
C ALA A 235 11.26 4.44 12.80
N ALA A 236 10.61 5.49 13.31
CA ALA A 236 9.34 5.36 14.03
C ALA A 236 8.28 4.62 13.19
N VAL A 237 8.18 4.94 11.89
CA VAL A 237 7.26 4.24 10.99
C VAL A 237 7.75 2.83 10.66
N LEU A 238 8.94 2.69 10.08
CA LEU A 238 9.43 1.42 9.52
C LEU A 238 9.79 0.37 10.57
N ARG A 239 10.15 0.81 11.78
CA ARG A 239 10.59 -0.05 12.87
C ARG A 239 9.54 -0.19 13.95
N ASN A 240 8.76 0.86 14.24
CA ASN A 240 7.79 0.85 15.35
C ASN A 240 6.33 0.86 14.90
N GLY A 241 6.06 0.98 13.60
CA GLY A 241 4.71 1.06 13.07
C GLY A 241 3.96 2.31 13.53
N SER A 242 4.68 3.40 13.84
CA SER A 242 4.04 4.68 14.17
C SER A 242 3.17 5.16 13.00
N PRO A 243 1.98 5.73 13.27
CA PRO A 243 1.09 6.20 12.23
C PRO A 243 1.63 7.48 11.57
N LEU A 244 1.38 7.61 10.26
CA LEU A 244 1.56 8.87 9.53
C LEU A 244 0.29 9.74 9.54
N VAL A 245 -0.83 9.21 10.09
CA VAL A 245 -2.14 9.87 10.15
C VAL A 245 -2.10 11.32 10.65
N PRO A 246 -1.29 11.70 11.67
CA PRO A 246 -1.21 13.10 12.09
C PRO A 246 -0.74 14.07 11.00
N LEU A 247 0.09 13.62 10.05
CA LEU A 247 0.53 14.45 8.92
C LEU A 247 -0.63 14.75 7.95
N PHE A 248 -1.60 13.84 7.89
CA PHE A 248 -2.79 13.97 7.05
C PHE A 248 -3.94 14.70 7.77
N ALA A 249 -3.84 14.94 9.08
CA ALA A 249 -4.83 15.77 9.78
C ALA A 249 -4.84 17.19 9.20
N LYS A 250 -5.99 17.86 9.26
CA LYS A 250 -6.02 19.30 8.99
C LYS A 250 -5.37 20.00 10.18
N VAL A 251 -4.36 20.83 9.93
CA VAL A 251 -3.90 21.78 10.93
C VAL A 251 -4.98 22.85 11.02
N SER A 252 -5.67 22.92 12.16
CA SER A 252 -6.63 23.96 12.51
C SER A 252 -5.91 25.27 12.79
#